data_AF-I2PYC1-F1
#
_entry.id   AF-I2PYC1-F1
#
_cell.length_a   1.000
_cell.length_b   1.000
_cell.length_c   1.000
_cell.angle_alpha   90.00
_cell.angle_beta   90.00
_cell.angle_gamma   90.00
#
_symmetry.space_group_name_H-M   'P 1'
#
loop_
_entity.id
_entity.type
_entity.pdbx_description
1 polymer ?
#
loop_
_entity_poly.entity_id
_entity_poly.type
_entity_poly.pdbx_seq_one_letter_code
_entity_poly.pdbx_strand_id
1 'polypeptide(L)'
;MRKRPLTPETYYRLPWNLADNAITWLEPTTKCNLYCEGCYRENDPDGHRPLADVIRELETVQKLRRTDGISIAGGEPLIYPDIVPLVRYIASKGWKPIINSNGQALTPELVRELAAAGLVGFTMHVDSHQKRPGWKGASEKDLCALRLTLAEMIREHGGGRLSCAFNATIYRDTLADIPMLTRWAHEHIDLVQTMVYILFRSARKKNDFDVFVHGKPVDVGNLVYQLDHQEDHQDLVSQEIADAIRLAYPEHEPCAYLNGTEDPLSMKWLLTLRAGTKDEILGYFDAKLAEWMQVFHHLFFGTYLAYTRPCWTAWLQKMAFLAPFNASLRKIFGRLLLKPRLWNKPVHIQSIMVIQPCDLFADGRQNMCDGCPDAILHDGKMVWSCRVDELEKFGAFIQCVPRGTCCGGQPVAEAAPEPAPQPEPAAMAAPEPVSPPTPEPAPAPEPMPEPAPEPTPEPAPQPEPEPEPAPAPEPAATAAPEPEPMPEPAPEPEPVVEPTPEPAPEPAPQPEPGPAPVPAPRQETAPATRGRTEPAVKVDLPPAVAAPKAEPKPEPTPEPEKAAPEPAPTPAEAPAKPAKAPKAAKAAQTADKQPKAAPAKKSGKTAKKKSKAR
;
A
#
# COMPACT_ATOMS: atom_id res chain seq x y z
N MET A 1 11.45 18.44 -17.06
CA MET A 1 11.35 17.00 -17.39
C MET A 1 10.16 16.80 -18.30
N ARG A 2 10.24 15.90 -19.31
CA ARG A 2 9.05 15.52 -20.08
C ARG A 2 8.13 14.72 -19.15
N LYS A 3 6.93 15.23 -18.87
CA LYS A 3 5.89 14.45 -18.17
C LYS A 3 5.63 13.20 -19.02
N ARG A 4 5.82 12.01 -18.43
CA ARG A 4 5.53 10.72 -19.07
C ARG A 4 4.16 10.27 -18.56
N PRO A 5 3.09 10.44 -19.36
CA PRO A 5 1.74 10.10 -18.90
C PRO A 5 1.65 8.60 -18.63
N LEU A 6 0.93 8.25 -17.57
CA LEU A 6 0.56 6.88 -17.26
C LEU A 6 -0.63 6.51 -18.15
N THR A 7 -0.45 5.49 -18.97
CA THR A 7 -1.45 5.04 -19.95
C THR A 7 -1.75 3.55 -19.74
N PRO A 8 -3.01 3.15 -19.56
CA PRO A 8 -3.42 1.75 -19.35
C PRO A 8 -2.85 0.76 -20.35
N GLU A 9 -2.67 1.17 -21.59
CA GLU A 9 -2.19 0.35 -22.70
C GLU A 9 -0.72 -0.05 -22.56
N THR A 10 0.03 0.64 -21.68
CA THR A 10 1.48 0.47 -21.52
C THR A 10 1.85 -0.52 -20.41
N TYR A 11 0.94 -0.72 -19.45
CA TYR A 11 1.21 -1.48 -18.24
C TYR A 11 0.35 -2.73 -18.17
N TYR A 12 0.83 -3.75 -17.46
CA TYR A 12 0.05 -4.95 -17.22
C TYR A 12 -1.10 -4.64 -16.27
N ARG A 13 -2.34 -4.80 -16.73
CA ARG A 13 -3.50 -4.72 -15.85
C ARG A 13 -3.52 -5.96 -14.95
N LEU A 14 -3.41 -5.74 -13.64
CA LEU A 14 -3.48 -6.80 -12.66
C LEU A 14 -4.85 -7.51 -12.79
N PRO A 15 -4.88 -8.84 -12.92
CA PRO A 15 -6.10 -9.61 -13.22
C PRO A 15 -6.97 -9.82 -11.98
N TRP A 16 -6.78 -9.00 -10.96
CA TRP A 16 -7.38 -9.13 -9.66
C TRP A 16 -8.85 -8.72 -9.71
N ASN A 17 -9.70 -9.50 -9.04
CA ASN A 17 -11.10 -9.20 -8.83
C ASN A 17 -11.49 -9.52 -7.38
N LEU A 18 -12.77 -9.37 -7.03
CA LEU A 18 -13.23 -9.60 -5.65
C LEU A 18 -13.13 -11.08 -5.22
N ALA A 19 -13.27 -12.03 -6.16
CA ALA A 19 -13.28 -13.47 -5.87
C ALA A 19 -11.91 -14.15 -6.09
N ASP A 20 -11.02 -13.57 -6.89
CA ASP A 20 -9.65 -14.06 -7.13
C ASP A 20 -8.67 -12.90 -7.06
N ASN A 21 -7.82 -12.90 -6.04
CA ASN A 21 -6.95 -11.77 -5.72
C ASN A 21 -5.64 -12.22 -5.09
N ALA A 22 -4.62 -11.37 -5.09
CA ALA A 22 -3.37 -11.70 -4.43
C ALA A 22 -3.50 -11.66 -2.89
N ILE A 23 -4.30 -10.76 -2.34
CA ILE A 23 -4.37 -10.50 -0.90
C ILE A 23 -5.82 -10.39 -0.43
N THR A 24 -6.07 -10.71 0.84
CA THR A 24 -7.29 -10.33 1.57
C THR A 24 -6.97 -9.51 2.82
N TRP A 25 -7.77 -8.47 3.07
CA TRP A 25 -7.65 -7.61 4.25
C TRP A 25 -8.41 -8.21 5.44
N LEU A 26 -7.78 -8.22 6.60
CA LEU A 26 -8.35 -8.73 7.84
C LEU A 26 -8.11 -7.72 8.95
N GLU A 27 -9.17 -7.36 9.69
CA GLU A 27 -9.09 -6.48 10.85
C GLU A 27 -9.55 -7.22 12.11
N PRO A 28 -8.63 -7.84 12.88
CA PRO A 28 -8.97 -8.48 14.14
C PRO A 28 -9.25 -7.47 15.26
N THR A 29 -8.88 -6.20 15.06
CA THR A 29 -9.07 -5.13 16.03
C THR A 29 -9.22 -3.78 15.36
N THR A 30 -10.09 -2.91 15.89
CA THR A 30 -10.13 -1.47 15.56
C THR A 30 -9.34 -0.62 16.57
N LYS A 31 -9.02 -1.19 17.74
CA LYS A 31 -8.15 -0.56 18.76
C LYS A 31 -6.75 -0.28 18.22
N CYS A 32 -6.27 0.95 18.42
CA CYS A 32 -4.92 1.38 18.05
C CYS A 32 -4.23 2.15 19.18
N ASN A 33 -2.91 1.98 19.31
CA ASN A 33 -2.06 2.68 20.27
C ASN A 33 -1.45 3.99 19.72
N LEU A 34 -1.77 4.37 18.47
CA LEU A 34 -1.38 5.62 17.83
C LEU A 34 -2.60 6.34 17.24
N TYR A 35 -2.43 7.62 16.94
CA TYR A 35 -3.38 8.42 16.18
C TYR A 35 -2.70 8.98 14.94
N CYS A 36 -3.32 8.80 13.78
CA CYS A 36 -2.83 9.30 12.49
C CYS A 36 -3.85 10.29 11.94
N GLU A 37 -3.38 11.38 11.34
CA GLU A 37 -4.29 12.29 10.62
C GLU A 37 -5.02 11.57 9.48
N GLY A 38 -4.32 10.68 8.77
CA GLY A 38 -4.85 9.90 7.64
C GLY A 38 -5.60 8.63 8.01
N CYS A 39 -6.01 8.44 9.28
CA CYS A 39 -6.68 7.21 9.68
C CYS A 39 -8.08 7.12 9.02
N TYR A 40 -8.40 5.97 8.43
CA TYR A 40 -9.71 5.73 7.83
C TYR A 40 -10.66 4.94 8.74
N ARG A 41 -10.19 4.46 9.90
CA ARG A 41 -10.96 3.66 10.86
C ARG A 41 -11.10 4.38 12.19
N GLU A 42 -12.24 4.16 12.83
CA GLU A 42 -12.47 4.63 14.19
C GLU A 42 -11.62 3.83 15.19
N ASN A 43 -10.93 4.55 16.07
CA ASN A 43 -10.13 3.92 17.11
C ASN A 43 -11.00 3.61 18.33
N ASP A 44 -11.57 2.41 18.36
CA ASP A 44 -12.36 1.90 19.48
C ASP A 44 -11.45 1.21 20.53
N PRO A 45 -11.36 1.73 21.77
CA PRO A 45 -10.58 1.13 22.85
C PRO A 45 -10.96 -0.33 23.19
N ASP A 46 -12.21 -0.71 22.94
CA ASP A 46 -12.76 -2.04 23.20
C ASP A 46 -12.87 -2.88 21.91
N GLY A 47 -12.29 -2.40 20.81
CA GLY A 47 -12.39 -2.96 19.47
C GLY A 47 -11.69 -4.29 19.21
N HIS A 48 -11.19 -4.99 20.23
CA HIS A 48 -10.59 -6.32 20.06
C HIS A 48 -11.66 -7.38 19.81
N ARG A 49 -11.54 -8.11 18.71
CA ARG A 49 -12.49 -9.19 18.39
C ARG A 49 -12.01 -10.52 18.97
N PRO A 50 -12.89 -11.39 19.49
CA PRO A 50 -12.49 -12.72 19.93
C PRO A 50 -11.84 -13.52 18.78
N LEU A 51 -10.73 -14.23 19.02
CA LEU A 51 -10.04 -15.01 17.99
C LEU A 51 -10.96 -15.98 17.25
N ALA A 52 -11.90 -16.61 17.97
CA ALA A 52 -12.87 -17.53 17.39
C ALA A 52 -13.73 -16.86 16.31
N ASP A 53 -14.04 -15.57 16.45
CA ASP A 53 -14.88 -14.82 15.51
C ASP A 53 -14.07 -14.44 14.27
N VAL A 54 -12.82 -14.03 14.47
CA VAL A 54 -11.84 -13.76 13.41
C VAL A 54 -11.58 -15.03 12.57
N ILE A 55 -11.47 -16.19 13.22
CA ILE A 55 -11.33 -17.48 12.55
C ILE A 55 -12.56 -17.81 11.70
N ARG A 56 -13.78 -17.65 12.23
CA ARG A 56 -15.02 -17.89 11.48
C ARG A 56 -15.16 -16.95 10.27
N GLU A 57 -14.69 -15.72 10.38
CA GLU A 57 -14.59 -14.79 9.26
C GLU A 57 -13.64 -15.34 8.18
N LEU A 58 -12.43 -15.77 8.56
CA LEU A 58 -11.47 -16.33 7.61
C LEU A 58 -11.99 -17.60 6.91
N GLU A 59 -12.72 -18.46 7.63
CA GLU A 59 -13.38 -19.63 7.03
C GLU A 59 -14.48 -19.26 6.03
N THR A 60 -15.12 -18.11 6.23
CA THR A 60 -16.08 -17.56 5.27
C THR A 60 -15.36 -16.96 4.06
N VAL A 61 -14.29 -16.20 4.28
CA VAL A 61 -13.41 -15.68 3.23
C VAL A 61 -12.91 -16.80 2.33
N GLN A 62 -12.50 -17.95 2.89
CA GLN A 62 -12.03 -19.11 2.13
C GLN A 62 -13.04 -19.60 1.07
N LYS A 63 -14.35 -19.40 1.31
CA LYS A 63 -15.43 -19.81 0.39
C LYS A 63 -15.74 -18.74 -0.66
N LEU A 64 -15.41 -17.48 -0.38
CA LEU A 64 -15.79 -16.33 -1.20
C LEU A 64 -14.63 -15.80 -2.07
N ARG A 65 -13.39 -15.96 -1.60
CA ARG A 65 -12.21 -15.35 -2.21
C ARG A 65 -11.00 -16.28 -2.18
N ARG A 66 -10.49 -16.57 -3.36
CA ARG A 66 -9.16 -17.14 -3.55
C ARG A 66 -8.12 -16.05 -3.30
N THR A 67 -7.15 -16.37 -2.46
CA THR A 67 -6.11 -15.43 -2.06
C THR A 67 -4.80 -16.12 -1.73
N ASP A 68 -3.67 -15.44 -1.96
CA ASP A 68 -2.32 -15.91 -1.65
C ASP A 68 -1.92 -15.54 -0.22
N GLY A 69 -2.30 -14.35 0.23
CA GLY A 69 -1.94 -13.82 1.53
C GLY A 69 -3.08 -13.14 2.27
N ILE A 70 -3.00 -13.16 3.61
CA ILE A 70 -3.88 -12.42 4.50
C ILE A 70 -3.08 -11.25 5.08
N SER A 71 -3.49 -10.03 4.73
CA SER A 71 -3.00 -8.78 5.32
C SER A 71 -3.77 -8.51 6.60
N ILE A 72 -3.14 -8.78 7.74
CA ILE A 72 -3.65 -8.49 9.08
C ILE A 72 -3.39 -7.01 9.38
N ALA A 73 -4.45 -6.24 9.60
CA ALA A 73 -4.45 -4.79 9.72
C ALA A 73 -5.55 -4.32 10.71
N GLY A 74 -6.12 -3.13 10.50
CA GLY A 74 -7.19 -2.55 11.32
C GLY A 74 -6.70 -1.36 12.13
N GLY A 75 -6.91 -1.39 13.44
CA GLY A 75 -6.24 -0.51 14.40
C GLY A 75 -4.73 -0.83 14.44
N GLU A 76 -4.24 -1.36 15.56
CA GLU A 76 -2.86 -1.87 15.63
C GLU A 76 -2.85 -3.39 15.89
N PRO A 77 -2.50 -4.22 14.89
CA PRO A 77 -2.48 -5.67 15.06
C PRO A 77 -1.49 -6.17 16.12
N LEU A 78 -0.37 -5.49 16.36
CA LEU A 78 0.63 -5.96 17.33
C LEU A 78 0.17 -5.84 18.78
N ILE A 79 -0.88 -5.06 19.07
CA ILE A 79 -1.51 -5.02 20.40
C ILE A 79 -2.71 -5.95 20.53
N TYR A 80 -3.07 -6.67 19.47
CA TYR A 80 -4.12 -7.68 19.52
C TYR A 80 -3.66 -8.88 20.36
N PRO A 81 -4.38 -9.27 21.44
CA PRO A 81 -3.92 -10.30 22.37
C PRO A 81 -3.58 -11.64 21.72
N ASP A 82 -4.32 -12.01 20.67
CA ASP A 82 -4.18 -13.30 19.98
C ASP A 82 -3.43 -13.20 18.64
N ILE A 83 -2.55 -12.20 18.46
CA ILE A 83 -1.84 -11.98 17.18
C ILE A 83 -0.97 -13.18 16.77
N VAL A 84 -0.24 -13.80 17.70
CA VAL A 84 0.60 -14.97 17.43
C VAL A 84 -0.23 -16.22 17.10
N PRO A 85 -1.27 -16.58 17.87
CA PRO A 85 -2.23 -17.63 17.49
C PRO A 85 -2.89 -17.40 16.12
N LEU A 86 -3.29 -16.16 15.82
CA LEU A 86 -3.92 -15.81 14.54
C LEU A 86 -2.97 -16.03 13.36
N VAL A 87 -1.72 -15.58 13.45
CA VAL A 87 -0.69 -15.81 12.43
C VAL A 87 -0.48 -17.31 12.21
N ARG A 88 -0.39 -18.10 13.29
CA ARG A 88 -0.26 -19.56 13.21
C ARG A 88 -1.42 -20.20 12.50
N TYR A 89 -2.65 -19.76 12.79
CA TYR A 89 -3.85 -20.25 12.11
C TYR A 89 -3.81 -19.95 10.61
N ILE A 90 -3.53 -18.70 10.21
CA ILE A 90 -3.45 -18.30 8.80
C ILE A 90 -2.39 -19.14 8.06
N ALA A 91 -1.20 -19.28 8.64
CA ALA A 91 -0.13 -20.08 8.06
C ALA A 91 -0.54 -21.57 7.90
N SER A 92 -1.27 -22.13 8.87
CA SER A 92 -1.75 -23.52 8.81
C SER A 92 -2.74 -23.79 7.67
N LYS A 93 -3.41 -22.74 7.15
CA LYS A 93 -4.29 -22.83 5.97
C LYS A 93 -3.54 -22.72 4.65
N GLY A 94 -2.22 -22.54 4.67
CA GLY A 94 -1.39 -22.36 3.48
C GLY A 94 -1.36 -20.93 2.94
N TRP A 95 -2.03 -19.98 3.61
CA TRP A 95 -1.93 -18.57 3.26
C TRP A 95 -0.67 -17.94 3.84
N LYS A 96 -0.19 -16.88 3.19
CA LYS A 96 0.90 -16.04 3.70
C LYS A 96 0.34 -15.04 4.72
N PRO A 97 0.66 -15.10 6.02
CA PRO A 97 0.28 -14.05 6.96
C PRO A 97 1.23 -12.86 6.78
N ILE A 98 0.67 -11.65 6.62
CA ILE A 98 1.40 -10.38 6.55
C ILE A 98 0.79 -9.43 7.58
N ILE A 99 1.61 -8.79 8.41
CA ILE A 99 1.14 -7.81 9.39
C ILE A 99 1.39 -6.39 8.88
N ASN A 100 0.33 -5.58 8.83
CA ASN A 100 0.40 -4.14 8.61
C ASN A 100 0.37 -3.45 9.98
N SER A 101 1.45 -2.79 10.37
CA SER A 101 1.59 -2.27 11.73
C SER A 101 2.24 -0.89 11.73
N ASN A 102 1.96 -0.09 12.74
CA ASN A 102 2.69 1.13 13.02
C ASN A 102 4.06 0.88 13.69
N GLY A 103 4.36 -0.36 14.08
CA GLY A 103 5.65 -0.79 14.63
C GLY A 103 5.92 -0.37 16.08
N GLN A 104 5.04 0.42 16.73
CA GLN A 104 5.29 0.96 18.07
C GLN A 104 5.34 -0.12 19.15
N ALA A 105 4.56 -1.20 18.99
CA ALA A 105 4.51 -2.32 19.93
C ALA A 105 5.44 -3.48 19.53
N LEU A 106 6.23 -3.32 18.46
CA LEU A 106 7.11 -4.38 17.99
C LEU A 106 8.32 -4.52 18.91
N THR A 107 8.61 -5.75 19.32
CA THR A 107 9.81 -6.12 20.09
C THR A 107 10.58 -7.23 19.38
N PRO A 108 11.89 -7.38 19.65
CA PRO A 108 12.68 -8.53 19.21
C PRO A 108 12.01 -9.88 19.49
N GLU A 109 11.45 -10.06 20.68
CA GLU A 109 10.79 -11.28 21.13
C GLU A 109 9.56 -11.56 20.27
N LEU A 110 8.73 -10.54 20.05
CA LEU A 110 7.52 -10.67 19.23
C LEU A 110 7.87 -10.98 17.77
N VAL A 111 8.94 -10.40 17.21
CA VAL A 111 9.42 -10.76 15.86
C VAL A 111 9.78 -12.24 15.77
N ARG A 112 10.50 -12.78 16.77
CA ARG A 112 10.87 -14.21 16.81
C ARG A 112 9.64 -15.10 16.91
N GLU A 113 8.69 -14.75 17.77
CA GLU A 113 7.44 -15.49 17.97
C GLU A 113 6.58 -15.51 16.70
N LEU A 114 6.42 -14.37 16.04
CA LEU A 114 5.66 -14.26 14.79
C LEU A 114 6.35 -15.01 13.64
N ALA A 115 7.69 -14.92 13.54
CA ALA A 115 8.45 -15.69 12.56
C ALA A 115 8.29 -17.21 12.79
N ALA A 116 8.30 -17.66 14.05
CA ALA A 116 8.08 -19.05 14.41
C ALA A 116 6.64 -19.51 14.15
N ALA A 117 5.66 -18.60 14.29
CA ALA A 117 4.26 -18.84 13.94
C ALA A 117 3.99 -18.93 12.43
N GLY A 118 4.95 -18.55 11.59
CA GLY A 118 4.85 -18.66 10.12
C GLY A 118 4.56 -17.34 9.40
N LEU A 119 4.74 -16.19 10.07
CA LEU A 119 4.66 -14.88 9.42
C LEU A 119 5.57 -14.81 8.18
N VAL A 120 5.10 -14.19 7.11
CA VAL A 120 5.88 -14.01 5.87
C VAL A 120 6.53 -12.63 5.79
N GLY A 121 5.91 -11.62 6.39
CA GLY A 121 6.52 -10.30 6.44
C GLY A 121 5.69 -9.26 7.19
N PHE A 122 6.29 -8.09 7.30
CA PHE A 122 5.68 -6.89 7.84
C PHE A 122 5.59 -5.81 6.78
N THR A 123 4.56 -4.99 6.92
CA THR A 123 4.40 -3.72 6.24
C THR A 123 4.24 -2.64 7.30
N MET A 124 5.31 -1.86 7.52
CA MET A 124 5.38 -0.87 8.57
C MET A 124 4.90 0.49 8.09
N HIS A 125 3.84 1.03 8.71
CA HIS A 125 3.34 2.36 8.41
C HIS A 125 4.07 3.41 9.26
N VAL A 126 4.88 4.23 8.61
CA VAL A 126 5.59 5.34 9.23
C VAL A 126 5.42 6.55 8.32
N ASP A 127 4.91 7.65 8.84
CA ASP A 127 4.79 8.95 8.15
C ASP A 127 4.75 10.11 9.16
N SER A 128 5.03 11.33 8.68
CA SER A 128 5.16 12.54 9.52
C SER A 128 3.84 13.05 10.12
N HIS A 129 2.68 12.58 9.65
CA HIS A 129 1.37 12.96 10.16
C HIS A 129 0.84 11.98 11.24
N GLN A 130 1.71 11.11 11.74
CA GLN A 130 1.44 10.24 12.88
C GLN A 130 1.79 10.92 14.21
N LYS A 131 0.88 10.87 15.19
CA LYS A 131 1.17 11.28 16.57
C LYS A 131 1.92 10.16 17.30
N ARG A 132 3.22 10.03 17.01
CA ARG A 132 4.09 8.98 17.55
C ARG A 132 4.85 9.42 18.81
N PRO A 133 4.86 8.62 19.90
CA PRO A 133 5.73 8.85 21.04
C PRO A 133 7.21 8.89 20.64
N GLY A 134 7.95 9.93 21.07
CA GLY A 134 9.36 10.13 20.73
C GLY A 134 9.62 10.76 19.35
N TRP A 135 8.61 10.92 18.51
CA TRP A 135 8.74 11.42 17.13
C TRP A 135 7.72 12.53 16.79
N LYS A 136 7.22 13.24 17.81
CA LYS A 136 6.24 14.32 17.61
C LYS A 136 6.83 15.43 16.74
N GLY A 137 6.18 15.73 15.62
CA GLY A 137 6.63 16.77 14.68
C GLY A 137 7.86 16.39 13.86
N ALA A 138 8.25 15.11 13.86
CA ALA A 138 9.35 14.62 13.04
C ALA A 138 9.00 14.72 11.55
N SER A 139 9.98 15.13 10.73
CA SER A 139 9.84 15.12 9.28
C SER A 139 9.96 13.70 8.73
N GLU A 140 9.59 13.50 7.46
CA GLU A 140 9.82 12.24 6.75
C GLU A 140 11.28 11.79 6.78
N LYS A 141 12.20 12.76 6.74
CA LYS A 141 13.64 12.53 6.84
C LYS A 141 14.07 12.03 8.21
N ASP A 142 13.56 12.64 9.28
CA ASP A 142 13.89 12.22 10.65
C ASP A 142 13.40 10.79 10.87
N LEU A 143 12.19 10.47 10.38
CA LEU A 143 11.58 9.16 10.49
C LEU A 143 12.33 8.05 9.72
N CYS A 144 13.24 8.37 8.79
CA CYS A 144 14.10 7.36 8.17
C CYS A 144 14.96 6.61 9.20
N ALA A 145 15.36 7.26 10.30
CA ALA A 145 16.06 6.59 11.39
C ALA A 145 15.18 5.52 12.07
N LEU A 146 13.90 5.84 12.35
CA LEU A 146 12.94 4.87 12.88
C LEU A 146 12.72 3.70 11.90
N ARG A 147 12.55 4.01 10.61
CA ARG A 147 12.36 2.97 9.59
C ARG A 147 13.56 2.02 9.53
N LEU A 148 14.78 2.56 9.62
CA LEU A 148 15.99 1.74 9.64
C LEU A 148 16.03 0.83 10.88
N THR A 149 15.78 1.37 12.07
CA THR A 149 15.72 0.58 13.31
C THR A 149 14.71 -0.56 13.23
N LEU A 150 13.52 -0.30 12.69
CA LEU A 150 12.51 -1.34 12.49
C LEU A 150 12.96 -2.40 11.46
N ALA A 151 13.55 -1.97 10.35
CA ALA A 151 14.01 -2.88 9.30
C ALA A 151 15.15 -3.80 9.79
N GLU A 152 16.09 -3.27 10.57
CA GLU A 152 17.17 -4.02 11.20
C GLU A 152 16.64 -5.02 12.22
N MET A 153 15.71 -4.61 13.09
CA MET A 153 15.06 -5.49 14.07
C MET A 153 14.34 -6.67 13.39
N ILE A 154 13.59 -6.40 12.31
CA ILE A 154 12.89 -7.44 11.54
C ILE A 154 13.89 -8.39 10.87
N ARG A 155 14.98 -7.85 10.31
CA ARG A 155 16.02 -8.64 9.63
C ARG A 155 16.72 -9.58 10.61
N GLU A 156 17.18 -9.04 11.74
CA GLU A 156 17.94 -9.75 12.76
C GLU A 156 17.07 -10.84 13.42
N HIS A 157 15.93 -10.45 13.99
CA HIS A 157 15.11 -11.36 14.78
C HIS A 157 14.17 -12.23 13.94
N GLY A 158 13.91 -11.85 12.68
CA GLY A 158 13.25 -12.70 11.70
C GLY A 158 14.18 -13.73 11.02
N GLY A 159 15.48 -13.69 11.33
CA GLY A 159 16.50 -14.57 10.73
C GLY A 159 16.62 -14.41 9.21
N GLY A 160 16.40 -13.19 8.69
CA GLY A 160 16.42 -12.88 7.25
C GLY A 160 15.32 -13.52 6.40
N ARG A 161 14.31 -14.15 7.03
CA ARG A 161 13.22 -14.84 6.32
C ARG A 161 12.00 -13.96 6.08
N LEU A 162 11.80 -12.94 6.92
CA LEU A 162 10.66 -12.04 6.84
C LEU A 162 10.89 -10.95 5.81
N SER A 163 9.90 -10.72 4.95
CA SER A 163 9.86 -9.53 4.09
C SER A 163 9.58 -8.29 4.94
N CYS A 164 10.27 -7.20 4.64
CA CYS A 164 10.05 -5.89 5.27
C CYS A 164 9.61 -4.90 4.21
N ALA A 165 8.45 -4.30 4.41
CA ALA A 165 7.90 -3.24 3.61
C ALA A 165 7.62 -2.00 4.47
N PHE A 166 7.58 -0.83 3.84
CA PHE A 166 7.15 0.41 4.48
C PHE A 166 6.04 1.07 3.70
N ASN A 167 5.03 1.57 4.40
CA ASN A 167 4.02 2.48 3.88
C ASN A 167 4.32 3.88 4.39
N ALA A 168 4.14 4.87 3.54
CA ALA A 168 4.05 6.28 3.91
C ALA A 168 2.79 6.88 3.27
N THR A 169 1.94 7.48 4.11
CA THR A 169 0.83 8.28 3.61
C THR A 169 1.36 9.61 3.09
N ILE A 170 1.10 9.90 1.82
CA ILE A 170 1.54 11.11 1.13
C ILE A 170 0.41 12.12 1.14
N TYR A 171 0.72 13.25 1.74
CA TYR A 171 -0.08 14.46 1.78
C TYR A 171 0.46 15.46 0.75
N ARG A 172 -0.29 16.53 0.53
CA ARG A 172 0.10 17.53 -0.47
C ARG A 172 1.42 18.22 -0.12
N ASP A 173 1.65 18.46 1.17
CA ASP A 173 2.87 19.06 1.74
C ASP A 173 4.06 18.09 1.80
N THR A 174 3.82 16.77 1.88
CA THR A 174 4.86 15.72 1.89
C THR A 174 5.16 15.13 0.51
N LEU A 175 4.47 15.57 -0.56
CA LEU A 175 4.74 15.13 -1.95
C LEU A 175 6.21 15.32 -2.35
N ALA A 176 6.84 16.39 -1.87
CA ALA A 176 8.23 16.72 -2.15
C ALA A 176 9.24 15.74 -1.52
N ASP A 177 8.82 14.93 -0.54
CA ASP A 177 9.68 13.98 0.17
C ASP A 177 9.83 12.62 -0.55
N ILE A 178 8.95 12.30 -1.50
CA ILE A 178 8.98 11.04 -2.28
C ILE A 178 10.37 10.74 -2.89
N PRO A 179 11.07 11.69 -3.55
CA PRO A 179 12.40 11.43 -4.10
C PRO A 179 13.39 10.98 -3.02
N MET A 180 13.31 11.56 -1.82
CA MET A 180 14.16 11.19 -0.67
C MET A 180 13.79 9.82 -0.15
N LEU A 181 12.50 9.56 0.11
CA LEU A 181 12.02 8.25 0.58
C LEU A 181 12.35 7.13 -0.41
N THR A 182 12.27 7.39 -1.71
CA THR A 182 12.59 6.39 -2.74
C THR A 182 14.08 6.06 -2.78
N ARG A 183 14.95 7.06 -2.51
CA ARG A 183 16.40 6.87 -2.37
C ARG A 183 16.72 6.10 -1.10
N TRP A 184 16.12 6.47 0.02
CA TRP A 184 16.27 5.72 1.27
C TRP A 184 15.90 4.24 1.09
N ALA A 185 14.77 3.96 0.45
CA ALA A 185 14.39 2.58 0.15
C ALA A 185 15.42 1.86 -0.73
N HIS A 186 16.02 2.54 -1.71
CA HIS A 186 17.09 1.98 -2.55
C HIS A 186 18.38 1.69 -1.78
N GLU A 187 18.83 2.64 -0.94
CA GLU A 187 20.03 2.50 -0.10
C GLU A 187 19.92 1.27 0.82
N HIS A 188 18.69 0.95 1.23
CA HIS A 188 18.35 -0.20 2.08
C HIS A 188 17.64 -1.32 1.33
N ILE A 189 17.87 -1.49 0.02
CA ILE A 189 17.17 -2.48 -0.84
C ILE A 189 17.33 -3.93 -0.36
N ASP A 190 18.42 -4.22 0.35
CA ASP A 190 18.68 -5.52 0.95
C ASP A 190 17.79 -5.79 2.16
N LEU A 191 17.38 -4.74 2.89
CA LEU A 191 16.52 -4.77 4.07
C LEU A 191 15.05 -4.58 3.71
N VAL A 192 14.74 -3.60 2.85
CA VAL A 192 13.39 -3.14 2.49
C VAL A 192 13.01 -3.65 1.09
N GLN A 193 12.12 -4.64 1.02
CA GLN A 193 11.69 -5.24 -0.25
C GLN A 193 10.58 -4.43 -0.94
N THR A 194 9.83 -3.62 -0.21
CA THR A 194 8.72 -2.85 -0.78
C THR A 194 8.59 -1.48 -0.11
N MET A 195 8.43 -0.44 -0.91
CA MET A 195 8.03 0.89 -0.47
C MET A 195 6.67 1.23 -1.06
N VAL A 196 5.71 1.63 -0.22
CA VAL A 196 4.34 1.95 -0.63
C VAL A 196 4.05 3.41 -0.32
N TYR A 197 3.53 4.12 -1.31
CA TYR A 197 3.03 5.48 -1.18
C TYR A 197 1.50 5.44 -1.24
N ILE A 198 0.85 5.76 -0.13
CA ILE A 198 -0.61 5.80 -0.03
C ILE A 198 -1.03 7.26 -0.14
N LEU A 199 -1.85 7.61 -1.11
CA LEU A 199 -2.24 9.00 -1.30
C LEU A 199 -3.31 9.36 -0.27
N PHE A 200 -3.11 10.44 0.47
CA PHE A 200 -4.14 10.94 1.37
C PHE A 200 -5.38 11.42 0.59
N ARG A 201 -6.55 11.19 1.19
CA ARG A 201 -7.85 11.66 0.71
C ARG A 201 -8.62 12.21 1.90
N SER A 202 -9.07 13.46 1.78
CA SER A 202 -10.00 14.04 2.74
C SER A 202 -11.44 13.80 2.29
N ALA A 203 -12.33 13.45 3.22
CA ALA A 203 -13.76 13.33 2.92
C ALA A 203 -14.42 14.67 2.58
N ARG A 204 -13.77 15.82 2.84
CA ARG A 204 -14.42 17.13 2.84
C ARG A 204 -14.74 17.76 1.48
N LYS A 205 -14.29 17.18 0.35
CA LYS A 205 -14.93 17.49 -0.95
C LYS A 205 -16.45 17.25 -0.90
N LYS A 206 -16.95 16.43 0.05
CA LYS A 206 -18.38 16.22 0.31
C LYS A 206 -19.14 17.44 0.83
N ASN A 207 -18.50 18.52 1.27
CA ASN A 207 -19.22 19.75 1.63
C ASN A 207 -19.88 20.43 0.40
N ASP A 208 -19.46 20.07 -0.81
CA ASP A 208 -20.13 20.46 -2.05
C ASP A 208 -21.31 19.52 -2.39
N PHE A 209 -21.55 18.50 -1.56
CA PHE A 209 -22.51 17.43 -1.83
C PHE A 209 -23.51 17.27 -0.68
N ASP A 210 -24.74 16.97 -1.04
CA ASP A 210 -25.72 16.35 -0.14
C ASP A 210 -25.46 14.85 -0.13
N VAL A 211 -25.48 14.26 1.06
CA VAL A 211 -25.18 12.83 1.24
C VAL A 211 -26.45 12.07 1.55
N PHE A 212 -26.64 10.95 0.86
CA PHE A 212 -27.81 10.10 0.97
C PHE A 212 -27.44 8.66 1.29
N VAL A 213 -28.29 8.01 2.07
CA VAL A 213 -28.29 6.57 2.30
C VAL A 213 -29.71 6.06 2.03
N HIS A 214 -29.84 5.10 1.10
CA HIS A 214 -31.15 4.61 0.63
C HIS A 214 -32.11 5.75 0.22
N GLY A 215 -31.57 6.79 -0.41
CA GLY A 215 -32.34 7.96 -0.85
C GLY A 215 -32.80 8.90 0.28
N LYS A 216 -32.36 8.68 1.53
CA LYS A 216 -32.62 9.58 2.66
C LYS A 216 -31.38 10.43 2.97
N PRO A 217 -31.51 11.74 3.17
CA PRO A 217 -30.38 12.58 3.53
C PRO A 217 -29.84 12.14 4.89
N VAL A 218 -28.51 12.07 5.01
CA VAL A 218 -27.81 11.73 6.25
C VAL A 218 -26.70 12.74 6.53
N ASP A 219 -26.47 13.00 7.81
CA ASP A 219 -25.29 13.74 8.25
C ASP A 219 -24.12 12.76 8.42
N VAL A 220 -23.03 13.02 7.70
CA VAL A 220 -21.83 12.18 7.68
C VAL A 220 -20.79 12.58 8.72
N GLY A 221 -21.04 13.63 9.52
CA GLY A 221 -20.05 14.33 10.34
C GLY A 221 -19.12 13.47 11.22
N ASN A 222 -19.50 12.26 11.62
CA ASN A 222 -18.71 11.38 12.48
C ASN A 222 -17.81 10.36 11.74
N LEU A 223 -17.61 10.51 10.42
CA LEU A 223 -16.64 9.68 9.69
C LEU A 223 -15.21 10.16 9.95
N VAL A 224 -14.31 9.24 10.30
CA VAL A 224 -12.94 9.57 10.80
C VAL A 224 -12.08 10.30 9.77
N TYR A 225 -12.34 10.04 8.49
CA TYR A 225 -11.64 10.67 7.36
C TYR A 225 -12.22 12.04 6.95
N GLN A 226 -13.17 12.58 7.73
CA GLN A 226 -13.66 13.95 7.59
C GLN A 226 -12.87 14.88 8.52
N LEU A 227 -11.86 15.56 7.97
CA LEU A 227 -10.98 16.45 8.73
C LEU A 227 -11.34 17.92 8.53
N ASP A 228 -11.63 18.61 9.64
CA ASP A 228 -12.14 19.98 9.62
C ASP A 228 -11.14 21.02 9.11
N HIS A 229 -9.85 20.80 9.36
CA HIS A 229 -8.77 21.72 8.98
C HIS A 229 -8.22 21.49 7.56
N GLN A 230 -8.87 20.64 6.74
CA GLN A 230 -8.42 20.27 5.39
C GLN A 230 -9.37 20.79 4.29
N GLU A 231 -9.96 21.98 4.47
CA GLU A 231 -10.93 22.56 3.52
C GLU A 231 -10.33 22.83 2.12
N ASP A 232 -9.06 23.25 2.06
CA ASP A 232 -8.35 23.54 0.81
C ASP A 232 -7.53 22.35 0.28
N HIS A 233 -7.81 21.12 0.75
CA HIS A 233 -7.02 19.95 0.38
C HIS A 233 -7.17 19.61 -1.11
N GLN A 234 -6.03 19.58 -1.80
CA GLN A 234 -5.97 19.10 -3.19
C GLN A 234 -5.57 17.63 -3.21
N ASP A 235 -6.44 16.79 -3.78
CA ASP A 235 -6.23 15.35 -3.97
C ASP A 235 -5.04 15.05 -4.90
N LEU A 236 -4.04 14.30 -4.42
CA LEU A 236 -2.95 13.77 -5.28
C LEU A 236 -3.52 12.76 -6.29
N VAL A 237 -2.89 12.58 -7.45
CA VAL A 237 -3.11 11.38 -8.30
C VAL A 237 -1.84 10.57 -8.50
N SER A 238 -1.97 9.29 -8.84
CA SER A 238 -0.83 8.39 -9.02
C SER A 238 0.21 8.87 -10.04
N GLN A 239 -0.21 9.66 -11.04
CA GLN A 239 0.69 10.33 -11.99
C GLN A 239 1.69 11.25 -11.28
N GLU A 240 1.24 12.03 -10.30
CA GLU A 240 2.09 12.97 -9.56
C GLU A 240 3.15 12.24 -8.75
N ILE A 241 2.80 11.08 -8.18
CA ILE A 241 3.73 10.22 -7.43
C ILE A 241 4.78 9.63 -8.37
N ALA A 242 4.37 9.10 -9.53
CA ALA A 242 5.30 8.59 -10.53
C ALA A 242 6.26 9.70 -11.02
N ASP A 243 5.76 10.91 -11.25
CA ASP A 243 6.56 12.06 -11.64
C ASP A 243 7.51 12.51 -10.51
N ALA A 244 7.08 12.46 -9.25
CA ALA A 244 7.93 12.73 -8.09
C ALA A 244 9.06 11.70 -7.97
N ILE A 245 8.77 10.40 -8.13
CA ILE A 245 9.81 9.35 -8.13
C ILE A 245 10.84 9.61 -9.25
N ARG A 246 10.37 10.04 -10.42
CA ARG A 246 11.24 10.35 -11.58
C ARG A 246 12.23 11.50 -11.33
N LEU A 247 11.99 12.35 -10.33
CA LEU A 247 12.97 13.36 -9.88
C LEU A 247 14.25 12.73 -9.33
N ALA A 248 14.13 11.61 -8.61
CA ALA A 248 15.28 10.84 -8.12
C ALA A 248 15.75 9.80 -9.14
N TYR A 249 14.83 9.18 -9.87
CA TYR A 249 15.10 8.08 -10.79
C TYR A 249 14.50 8.36 -12.18
N PRO A 250 15.20 9.08 -13.07
CA PRO A 250 14.65 9.49 -14.36
C PRO A 250 14.17 8.35 -15.27
N GLU A 251 14.67 7.12 -15.09
CA GLU A 251 14.24 5.92 -15.82
C GLU A 251 13.04 5.21 -15.18
N HIS A 252 12.53 5.65 -14.03
CA HIS A 252 11.42 5.02 -13.32
C HIS A 252 10.20 4.86 -14.22
N GLU A 253 9.67 3.64 -14.26
CA GLU A 253 8.49 3.27 -15.03
C GLU A 253 7.74 2.15 -14.29
N PRO A 254 6.42 2.27 -14.07
CA PRO A 254 5.58 1.16 -13.61
C PRO A 254 5.56 0.00 -14.60
N CYS A 255 5.30 -1.21 -14.09
CA CYS A 255 5.11 -2.40 -14.92
C CYS A 255 3.68 -2.90 -14.89
N ALA A 256 2.92 -2.61 -13.84
CA ALA A 256 1.55 -3.07 -13.69
C ALA A 256 0.66 -2.06 -12.96
N TYR A 257 -0.66 -2.21 -13.10
CA TYR A 257 -1.64 -1.34 -12.47
C TYR A 257 -2.96 -2.05 -12.15
N LEU A 258 -3.74 -1.46 -11.24
CA LEU A 258 -5.16 -1.73 -11.04
C LEU A 258 -5.93 -0.43 -11.28
N ASN A 259 -7.02 -0.51 -12.02
CA ASN A 259 -7.84 0.63 -12.43
C ASN A 259 -8.90 1.02 -11.39
N GLY A 260 -9.62 2.09 -11.71
CA GLY A 260 -10.84 2.50 -11.01
C GLY A 260 -12.12 1.81 -11.49
N THR A 261 -13.12 1.73 -10.61
CA THR A 261 -14.47 1.20 -10.89
C THR A 261 -15.30 2.10 -11.81
N GLU A 262 -15.12 3.42 -11.72
CA GLU A 262 -15.87 4.41 -12.50
C GLU A 262 -15.07 4.95 -13.68
N ASP A 263 -13.74 5.06 -13.52
CA ASP A 263 -12.83 5.47 -14.58
C ASP A 263 -11.72 4.42 -14.78
N PRO A 264 -11.76 3.67 -15.91
CA PRO A 264 -10.76 2.63 -16.20
C PRO A 264 -9.36 3.21 -16.46
N LEU A 265 -9.23 4.51 -16.74
CA LEU A 265 -7.94 5.19 -16.93
C LEU A 265 -7.29 5.57 -15.59
N SER A 266 -8.06 5.63 -14.52
CA SER A 266 -7.54 5.97 -13.19
C SER A 266 -6.70 4.83 -12.61
N MET A 267 -5.43 5.13 -12.31
CA MET A 267 -4.46 4.16 -11.81
C MET A 267 -4.54 4.04 -10.29
N LYS A 268 -5.49 3.25 -9.78
CA LYS A 268 -5.74 3.07 -8.35
C LYS A 268 -4.60 2.38 -7.63
N TRP A 269 -4.01 1.37 -8.25
CA TRP A 269 -2.76 0.79 -7.81
C TRP A 269 -1.74 0.90 -8.93
N LEU A 270 -0.53 1.32 -8.62
CA LEU A 270 0.62 1.20 -9.52
C LEU A 270 1.67 0.32 -8.87
N LEU A 271 2.20 -0.61 -9.64
CA LEU A 271 3.31 -1.46 -9.25
C LEU A 271 4.50 -1.20 -10.16
N THR A 272 5.62 -0.88 -9.54
CA THR A 272 6.94 -0.87 -10.17
C THR A 272 7.78 -1.97 -9.55
N LEU A 273 8.39 -2.80 -10.39
CA LEU A 273 9.45 -3.73 -9.97
C LEU A 273 10.77 -3.21 -10.54
N ARG A 274 11.75 -2.96 -9.67
CA ARG A 274 13.10 -2.52 -10.04
C ARG A 274 14.17 -3.50 -9.57
N ALA A 275 15.23 -3.61 -10.35
CA ALA A 275 16.37 -4.48 -10.08
C ALA A 275 17.59 -3.62 -9.72
N GLY A 276 18.25 -3.92 -8.61
CA GLY A 276 19.43 -3.16 -8.20
C GLY A 276 20.23 -3.78 -7.06
N THR A 277 21.33 -3.11 -6.75
CA THR A 277 22.12 -3.31 -5.52
C THR A 277 21.92 -2.08 -4.63
N LYS A 278 22.54 -2.03 -3.45
CA LYS A 278 22.54 -0.81 -2.62
C LYS A 278 23.12 0.41 -3.35
N ASP A 279 24.10 0.15 -4.20
CA ASP A 279 24.88 1.19 -4.86
C ASP A 279 24.16 1.75 -6.10
N GLU A 280 23.34 0.92 -6.75
CA GLU A 280 22.78 1.25 -8.06
C GLU A 280 21.56 0.42 -8.47
N ILE A 281 20.57 1.09 -9.08
CA ILE A 281 19.48 0.47 -9.83
C ILE A 281 19.92 0.15 -11.27
N LEU A 282 19.92 -1.14 -11.60
CA LEU A 282 20.27 -1.65 -12.92
C LEU A 282 19.14 -1.50 -13.94
N GLY A 283 17.89 -1.54 -13.51
CA GLY A 283 16.75 -1.31 -14.41
C GLY A 283 15.39 -1.63 -13.78
N TYR A 284 14.36 -1.61 -14.61
CA TYR A 284 12.95 -1.79 -14.25
C TYR A 284 12.37 -2.92 -15.08
N PHE A 285 11.45 -3.68 -14.50
CA PHE A 285 10.73 -4.73 -15.21
C PHE A 285 9.69 -4.10 -16.13
N ASP A 286 9.42 -4.74 -17.26
CA ASP A 286 8.34 -4.34 -18.17
C ASP A 286 7.02 -5.06 -17.86
N ALA A 287 5.94 -4.60 -18.51
CA ALA A 287 4.61 -5.17 -18.35
C ALA A 287 4.54 -6.66 -18.67
N LYS A 288 5.23 -7.11 -19.73
CA LYS A 288 5.23 -8.52 -20.15
C LYS A 288 5.88 -9.42 -19.11
N LEU A 289 6.97 -8.96 -18.48
CA LEU A 289 7.60 -9.72 -17.40
C LEU A 289 6.70 -9.82 -16.17
N ALA A 290 6.06 -8.71 -15.78
CA ALA A 290 5.11 -8.71 -14.67
C ALA A 290 3.92 -9.65 -14.94
N GLU A 291 3.39 -9.65 -16.17
CA GLU A 291 2.36 -10.57 -16.64
C GLU A 291 2.82 -12.02 -16.54
N TRP A 292 3.99 -12.37 -17.09
CA TRP A 292 4.53 -13.73 -17.03
C TRP A 292 4.68 -14.23 -15.59
N MET A 293 5.20 -13.38 -14.69
CA MET A 293 5.36 -13.74 -13.29
C MET A 293 4.01 -14.05 -12.62
N GLN A 294 3.00 -13.20 -12.84
CA GLN A 294 1.67 -13.37 -12.24
C GLN A 294 0.92 -14.57 -12.84
N VAL A 295 0.90 -14.69 -14.17
CA VAL A 295 0.21 -15.78 -14.88
C VAL A 295 0.86 -17.13 -14.60
N PHE A 296 2.20 -17.20 -14.59
CA PHE A 296 2.90 -18.44 -14.26
C PHE A 296 2.60 -18.84 -12.82
N HIS A 297 2.72 -17.92 -11.86
CA HIS A 297 2.38 -18.24 -10.47
C HIS A 297 0.93 -18.73 -10.33
N HIS A 298 -0.02 -18.07 -10.99
CA HIS A 298 -1.43 -18.46 -10.96
C HIS A 298 -1.68 -19.82 -11.63
N LEU A 299 -1.01 -20.11 -12.74
CA LEU A 299 -1.11 -21.41 -13.43
C LEU A 299 -0.62 -22.57 -12.57
N PHE A 300 0.47 -22.39 -11.83
CA PHE A 300 1.10 -23.48 -11.05
C PHE A 300 0.60 -23.59 -9.61
N PHE A 301 0.21 -22.48 -8.98
CA PHE A 301 -0.20 -22.45 -7.57
C PHE A 301 -1.66 -22.09 -7.37
N GLY A 302 -2.36 -21.65 -8.41
CA GLY A 302 -3.76 -21.21 -8.32
C GLY A 302 -3.95 -19.92 -7.53
N THR A 303 -2.90 -19.11 -7.33
CA THR A 303 -2.96 -17.81 -6.64
C THR A 303 -2.10 -16.77 -7.36
N TYR A 304 -2.37 -15.47 -7.15
CA TYR A 304 -1.52 -14.39 -7.66
C TYR A 304 -0.39 -14.06 -6.69
N LEU A 305 0.80 -13.84 -7.22
CA LEU A 305 2.00 -13.61 -6.42
C LEU A 305 1.92 -12.25 -5.72
N ALA A 306 1.86 -12.28 -4.39
CA ALA A 306 2.16 -11.14 -3.53
C ALA A 306 3.11 -11.56 -2.40
N TYR A 307 3.84 -10.60 -1.86
CA TYR A 307 4.80 -10.76 -0.75
C TYR A 307 5.75 -11.96 -0.92
N THR A 308 6.89 -11.71 -1.53
CA THR A 308 7.92 -12.72 -1.76
C THR A 308 8.96 -12.69 -0.64
N ARG A 309 9.40 -13.87 -0.17
CA ARG A 309 10.48 -13.95 0.83
C ARG A 309 11.78 -13.31 0.31
N PRO A 310 12.60 -12.68 1.17
CA PRO A 310 13.82 -11.97 0.77
C PRO A 310 14.82 -12.80 -0.04
N CYS A 311 14.93 -14.10 0.21
CA CYS A 311 15.88 -14.97 -0.50
C CYS A 311 15.58 -15.10 -2.01
N TRP A 312 14.32 -14.93 -2.42
CA TRP A 312 13.92 -14.96 -3.83
C TRP A 312 14.08 -13.60 -4.49
N THR A 313 13.86 -12.52 -3.74
CA THR A 313 14.04 -11.16 -4.28
C THR A 313 15.52 -10.78 -4.35
N ALA A 314 16.39 -11.32 -3.50
CA ALA A 314 17.82 -11.00 -3.45
C ALA A 314 18.69 -11.66 -4.54
N TRP A 315 18.12 -12.51 -5.40
CA TRP A 315 18.91 -13.25 -6.38
C TRP A 315 18.27 -13.27 -7.77
N LEU A 316 18.07 -12.07 -8.32
CA LEU A 316 17.59 -11.87 -9.68
C LEU A 316 18.44 -12.63 -10.71
N GLN A 317 19.72 -12.86 -10.44
CA GLN A 317 20.61 -13.60 -11.33
C GLN A 317 20.09 -14.99 -11.71
N LYS A 318 19.26 -15.62 -10.87
CA LYS A 318 18.55 -16.87 -11.21
C LYS A 318 17.67 -16.75 -12.45
N MET A 319 17.22 -15.55 -12.79
CA MET A 319 16.39 -15.26 -13.96
C MET A 319 17.21 -14.93 -15.22
N ALA A 320 18.54 -15.06 -15.21
CA ALA A 320 19.40 -14.74 -16.35
C ALA A 320 19.04 -15.55 -17.61
N PHE A 321 18.62 -16.80 -17.45
CA PHE A 321 18.18 -17.65 -18.57
C PHE A 321 16.92 -17.11 -19.29
N LEU A 322 16.15 -16.23 -18.64
CA LEU A 322 14.97 -15.57 -19.24
C LEU A 322 15.35 -14.30 -20.02
N ALA A 323 16.58 -13.79 -19.89
CA ALA A 323 17.03 -12.56 -20.54
C ALA A 323 16.91 -12.57 -22.08
N PRO A 324 17.13 -13.69 -22.80
CA PRO A 324 16.90 -13.72 -24.25
C PRO A 324 15.44 -13.45 -24.63
N PHE A 325 14.48 -13.81 -23.76
CA PHE A 325 13.05 -13.77 -24.04
C PHE A 325 12.36 -12.48 -23.58
N ASN A 326 13.00 -11.67 -22.73
CA ASN A 326 12.40 -10.43 -22.21
C ASN A 326 13.35 -9.23 -22.36
N ALA A 327 12.82 -8.11 -22.87
CA ALA A 327 13.61 -6.92 -23.17
C ALA A 327 14.14 -6.22 -21.90
N SER A 328 13.31 -6.10 -20.86
CA SER A 328 13.73 -5.51 -19.60
C SER A 328 14.85 -6.30 -18.91
N LEU A 329 14.74 -7.63 -18.86
CA LEU A 329 15.80 -8.49 -18.34
C LEU A 329 17.08 -8.38 -19.18
N ARG A 330 16.98 -8.39 -20.52
CA ARG A 330 18.14 -8.19 -21.39
C ARG A 330 18.88 -6.89 -21.09
N LYS A 331 18.15 -5.79 -20.85
CA LYS A 331 18.73 -4.49 -20.46
C LYS A 331 19.41 -4.56 -19.09
N ILE A 332 18.76 -5.16 -18.09
CA ILE A 332 19.29 -5.32 -16.73
C ILE A 332 20.56 -6.17 -16.74
N PHE A 333 20.51 -7.35 -17.36
CA PHE A 333 21.65 -8.25 -17.44
C PHE A 333 22.77 -7.71 -18.32
N GLY A 334 22.45 -6.99 -19.40
CA GLY A 334 23.45 -6.26 -20.19
C GLY A 334 24.23 -5.24 -19.36
N ARG A 335 23.53 -4.45 -18.52
CA ARG A 335 24.17 -3.52 -17.58
C ARG A 335 24.98 -4.23 -16.50
N LEU A 336 24.49 -5.36 -16.00
CA LEU A 336 25.21 -6.19 -15.02
C LEU A 336 26.51 -6.77 -15.61
N LEU A 337 26.48 -7.25 -16.85
CA LEU A 337 27.67 -7.77 -17.56
C LEU A 337 28.76 -6.72 -17.72
N LEU A 338 28.39 -5.46 -17.92
CA LEU A 338 29.35 -4.34 -17.99
C LEU A 338 29.95 -3.96 -16.63
N LYS A 339 29.54 -4.62 -15.53
CA LYS A 339 29.93 -4.28 -14.16
C LYS A 339 30.46 -5.51 -13.41
N PRO A 340 31.70 -5.96 -13.69
CA PRO A 340 32.30 -7.14 -13.04
C PRO A 340 32.30 -7.09 -11.50
N ARG A 341 32.43 -5.89 -10.92
CA ARG A 341 32.38 -5.67 -9.46
C ARG A 341 31.04 -6.08 -8.81
N LEU A 342 29.97 -6.19 -9.60
CA LEU A 342 28.64 -6.55 -9.12
C LEU A 342 28.30 -8.04 -9.32
N TRP A 343 29.12 -8.82 -10.03
CA TRP A 343 28.78 -10.22 -10.40
C TRP A 343 28.61 -11.14 -9.19
N ASN A 344 29.35 -10.88 -8.11
CA ASN A 344 29.28 -11.63 -6.86
C ASN A 344 28.35 -10.99 -5.81
N LYS A 345 27.73 -9.85 -6.12
CA LYS A 345 26.80 -9.18 -5.21
C LYS A 345 25.36 -9.64 -5.48
N PRO A 346 24.49 -9.79 -4.47
CA PRO A 346 23.07 -10.05 -4.68
C PRO A 346 22.43 -8.88 -5.45
N VAL A 347 21.71 -9.19 -6.53
CA VAL A 347 20.87 -8.21 -7.23
C VAL A 347 19.44 -8.40 -6.76
N HIS A 348 18.95 -7.38 -6.08
CA HIS A 348 17.65 -7.35 -5.44
C HIS A 348 16.57 -6.87 -6.40
N ILE A 349 15.41 -7.53 -6.34
CA ILE A 349 14.14 -7.03 -6.87
C ILE A 349 13.45 -6.27 -5.73
N GLN A 350 13.13 -5.00 -5.98
CA GLN A 350 12.40 -4.16 -5.05
C GLN A 350 11.13 -3.63 -5.69
N SER A 351 10.04 -3.67 -4.93
CA SER A 351 8.76 -3.14 -5.35
C SER A 351 8.59 -1.69 -4.87
N ILE A 352 8.08 -0.83 -5.74
CA ILE A 352 7.48 0.45 -5.34
C ILE A 352 6.00 0.36 -5.70
N MET A 353 5.15 0.67 -4.75
CA MET A 353 3.70 0.61 -4.93
C MET A 353 3.09 1.97 -4.65
N VAL A 354 2.10 2.36 -5.45
CA VAL A 354 1.32 3.58 -5.24
C VAL A 354 -0.13 3.18 -5.09
N ILE A 355 -0.79 3.62 -4.02
CA ILE A 355 -2.20 3.32 -3.74
C ILE A 355 -2.97 4.64 -3.71
N GLN A 356 -3.79 4.87 -4.74
CA GLN A 356 -4.73 5.98 -4.82
C GLN A 356 -6.09 5.52 -4.29
N PRO A 357 -6.60 6.11 -3.19
CA PRO A 357 -7.89 5.72 -2.63
C PRO A 357 -9.09 6.18 -3.48
N CYS A 358 -10.28 6.18 -2.87
CA CYS A 358 -11.51 6.65 -3.50
C CYS A 358 -11.34 8.07 -4.06
N ASP A 359 -11.72 8.29 -5.31
CA ASP A 359 -11.92 9.65 -5.84
C ASP A 359 -13.40 9.96 -5.79
N LEU A 360 -13.74 11.19 -5.41
CA LEU A 360 -15.08 11.73 -5.53
C LEU A 360 -15.13 12.64 -6.77
N PHE A 361 -15.91 12.24 -7.76
CA PHE A 361 -16.10 13.01 -8.99
C PHE A 361 -17.07 14.18 -8.77
N ALA A 362 -17.02 15.15 -9.67
CA ALA A 362 -17.86 16.35 -9.59
C ALA A 362 -19.37 16.05 -9.66
N ASP A 363 -19.75 14.90 -10.24
CA ASP A 363 -21.14 14.41 -10.29
C ASP A 363 -21.54 13.58 -9.06
N GLY A 364 -20.63 13.39 -8.10
CA GLY A 364 -20.86 12.67 -6.85
C GLY A 364 -20.56 11.17 -6.91
N ARG A 365 -20.20 10.65 -8.09
CA ARG A 365 -19.75 9.25 -8.21
C ARG A 365 -18.42 9.04 -7.49
N GLN A 366 -18.28 7.84 -6.91
CA GLN A 366 -17.13 7.45 -6.13
C GLN A 366 -16.35 6.36 -6.86
N ASN A 367 -15.16 6.70 -7.32
CA ASN A 367 -14.31 5.83 -8.10
C ASN A 367 -13.37 5.03 -7.17
N MET A 368 -13.62 3.73 -7.02
CA MET A 368 -12.89 2.82 -6.13
C MET A 368 -11.84 1.99 -6.86
N CYS A 369 -10.97 1.27 -6.14
CA CYS A 369 -10.13 0.21 -6.69
C CYS A 369 -11.01 -0.96 -7.20
N ASP A 370 -10.95 -1.24 -8.51
CA ASP A 370 -11.63 -2.37 -9.15
C ASP A 370 -10.98 -3.68 -8.70
N GLY A 371 -11.72 -4.56 -8.01
CA GLY A 371 -11.14 -5.78 -7.44
C GLY A 371 -10.14 -5.53 -6.31
N CYS A 372 -10.42 -4.56 -5.42
CA CYS A 372 -9.47 -4.08 -4.43
C CYS A 372 -8.77 -5.18 -3.60
N PRO A 373 -7.42 -5.19 -3.50
CA PRO A 373 -6.68 -6.11 -2.62
C PRO A 373 -7.11 -5.97 -1.16
N ASP A 374 -7.34 -4.73 -0.74
CA ASP A 374 -7.69 -4.38 0.64
C ASP A 374 -9.19 -4.62 0.96
N ALA A 375 -9.88 -5.49 0.21
CA ALA A 375 -11.25 -5.86 0.53
C ALA A 375 -11.32 -6.74 1.80
N ILE A 376 -12.26 -6.41 2.68
CA ILE A 376 -12.57 -7.08 3.97
C ILE A 376 -13.94 -7.78 3.89
N LEU A 377 -14.15 -8.81 4.72
CA LEU A 377 -15.48 -9.42 4.86
C LEU A 377 -16.38 -8.55 5.75
N HIS A 378 -17.58 -8.23 5.25
CA HIS A 378 -18.64 -7.60 6.02
C HIS A 378 -19.99 -8.20 5.60
N ASP A 379 -20.78 -8.71 6.55
CA ASP A 379 -22.09 -9.33 6.31
C ASP A 379 -22.10 -10.36 5.16
N GLY A 380 -21.09 -11.22 5.13
CA GLY A 380 -20.96 -12.29 4.13
C GLY A 380 -20.56 -11.80 2.73
N LYS A 381 -20.12 -10.54 2.58
CA LYS A 381 -19.69 -9.94 1.31
C LYS A 381 -18.29 -9.34 1.44
N MET A 382 -17.52 -9.40 0.37
CA MET A 382 -16.25 -8.67 0.28
C MET A 382 -16.54 -7.20 -0.06
N VAL A 383 -16.03 -6.27 0.75
CA VAL A 383 -16.25 -4.83 0.62
C VAL A 383 -14.94 -4.06 0.79
N TRP A 384 -14.85 -2.82 0.29
CA TRP A 384 -13.66 -1.99 0.47
C TRP A 384 -13.45 -1.63 1.95
N SER A 385 -12.29 -2.01 2.53
CA SER A 385 -11.97 -1.70 3.94
C SER A 385 -12.06 -0.21 4.25
N CYS A 386 -11.58 0.65 3.35
CA CYS A 386 -11.60 2.10 3.51
C CYS A 386 -12.99 2.74 3.53
N ARG A 387 -14.06 1.97 3.28
CA ARG A 387 -15.45 2.43 3.33
C ARG A 387 -16.34 1.55 4.23
N VAL A 388 -15.77 0.61 4.98
CA VAL A 388 -16.55 -0.30 5.83
C VAL A 388 -17.26 0.44 6.97
N ASP A 389 -16.67 1.53 7.48
CA ASP A 389 -17.31 2.46 8.44
C ASP A 389 -18.69 2.94 7.98
N GLU A 390 -18.88 3.16 6.68
CA GLU A 390 -20.15 3.62 6.13
C GLU A 390 -21.23 2.54 6.27
N LEU A 391 -20.86 1.28 6.09
CA LEU A 391 -21.76 0.14 6.28
C LEU A 391 -22.07 -0.06 7.76
N GLU A 392 -21.06 0.00 8.62
CA GLU A 392 -21.23 -0.15 10.08
C GLU A 392 -22.11 0.96 10.67
N LYS A 393 -21.96 2.21 10.21
CA LYS A 393 -22.69 3.38 10.76
C LYS A 393 -24.05 3.60 10.12
N PHE A 394 -24.18 3.36 8.82
CA PHE A 394 -25.39 3.72 8.05
C PHE A 394 -26.10 2.54 7.40
N GLY A 395 -25.54 1.33 7.45
CA GLY A 395 -26.10 0.12 6.82
C GLY A 395 -25.96 0.06 5.30
N ALA A 396 -25.38 1.09 4.67
CA ALA A 396 -25.08 1.11 3.24
C ALA A 396 -24.02 2.15 2.91
N PHE A 397 -23.37 1.98 1.75
CA PHE A 397 -22.45 2.97 1.21
C PHE A 397 -23.17 4.28 0.97
N ILE A 398 -22.53 5.38 1.37
CA ILE A 398 -23.09 6.70 1.18
C ILE A 398 -23.03 7.11 -0.28
N GLN A 399 -24.06 7.81 -0.75
CA GLN A 399 -24.14 8.40 -2.08
C GLN A 399 -24.00 9.91 -1.96
N CYS A 400 -23.14 10.51 -2.77
CA CYS A 400 -22.94 11.95 -2.80
C CYS A 400 -23.67 12.52 -4.01
N VAL A 401 -24.37 13.64 -3.83
CA VAL A 401 -25.08 14.36 -4.90
C VAL A 401 -24.72 15.85 -4.82
N PRO A 402 -24.31 16.52 -5.91
CA PRO A 402 -23.89 17.91 -5.85
C PRO A 402 -24.99 18.83 -5.28
N ARG A 403 -24.64 19.68 -4.32
CA ARG A 403 -25.55 20.67 -3.73
C ARG A 403 -26.06 21.62 -4.80
N GLY A 404 -27.34 21.97 -4.71
CA GLY A 404 -28.01 22.88 -5.66
C GLY A 404 -28.67 22.20 -6.86
N THR A 405 -28.47 20.89 -7.06
CA THR A 405 -29.18 20.14 -8.11
C THR A 405 -30.54 19.57 -7.67
N CYS A 406 -30.78 19.41 -6.36
CA CYS A 406 -31.93 18.68 -5.83
C CYS A 406 -33.16 19.55 -5.49
N CYS A 407 -33.02 20.88 -5.39
CA CYS A 407 -34.08 21.74 -4.87
C CYS A 407 -34.28 23.00 -5.73
N GLY A 408 -34.94 22.88 -6.89
CA GLY A 408 -35.69 23.98 -7.53
C GLY A 408 -34.97 25.29 -7.86
N GLY A 409 -33.64 25.39 -7.72
CA GLY A 409 -32.84 26.48 -8.24
C GLY A 409 -32.57 26.25 -9.71
N GLN A 410 -32.81 27.24 -10.56
CA GLN A 410 -32.37 27.17 -11.95
C GLN A 410 -30.88 26.77 -11.99
N PRO A 411 -30.47 25.91 -12.94
CA PRO A 411 -29.08 25.54 -13.07
C PRO A 411 -28.27 26.82 -13.30
N VAL A 412 -27.34 27.13 -12.39
CA VAL A 412 -26.27 28.06 -12.72
C VAL A 412 -25.38 27.28 -13.67
N ALA A 413 -25.67 27.40 -14.96
CA ALA A 413 -24.82 26.90 -16.02
C ALA A 413 -23.48 27.62 -15.89
N GLU A 414 -22.51 26.97 -15.25
CA GLU A 414 -21.12 27.22 -15.57
C GLU A 414 -20.96 26.79 -17.03
N ALA A 415 -20.68 27.76 -17.89
CA ALA A 415 -20.64 27.58 -19.33
C ALA A 415 -19.65 26.47 -19.68
N ALA A 416 -20.19 25.35 -20.17
CA ALA A 416 -19.40 24.38 -20.90
C ALA A 416 -18.70 25.11 -22.07
N PRO A 417 -17.41 24.85 -22.36
CA PRO A 417 -16.84 25.30 -23.62
C PRO A 417 -17.68 24.73 -24.77
N GLU A 418 -18.10 25.62 -25.66
CA GLU A 418 -18.96 25.34 -26.81
C GLU A 418 -18.41 24.13 -27.59
N PRO A 419 -19.22 23.10 -27.87
CA PRO A 419 -18.80 22.02 -28.75
C PRO A 419 -18.61 22.56 -30.17
N ALA A 420 -17.47 22.22 -30.79
CA ALA A 420 -17.25 22.51 -32.20
C ALA A 420 -18.40 21.94 -33.06
N PRO A 421 -18.92 22.69 -34.05
CA PRO A 421 -20.09 22.27 -34.81
C PRO A 421 -19.77 21.02 -35.63
N GLN A 422 -20.57 19.97 -35.42
CA GLN A 422 -20.61 18.82 -36.33
C GLN A 422 -21.42 19.20 -37.58
N PRO A 423 -21.00 18.80 -38.80
CA PRO A 423 -21.78 19.03 -40.01
C PRO A 423 -23.04 18.15 -40.03
N GLU A 424 -24.19 18.77 -40.36
CA GLU A 424 -25.49 18.12 -40.54
C GLU A 424 -25.51 17.09 -41.70
N PRO A 425 -26.38 16.06 -41.62
CA PRO A 425 -26.51 15.04 -42.65
C PRO A 425 -27.32 15.57 -43.85
N ALA A 426 -26.66 15.67 -45.01
CA ALA A 426 -27.34 16.04 -46.26
C ALA A 426 -28.27 14.90 -46.74
N ALA A 427 -29.52 15.28 -47.02
CA ALA A 427 -30.59 14.45 -47.53
C ALA A 427 -30.27 13.81 -48.90
N MET A 428 -30.78 12.59 -49.10
CA MET A 428 -30.72 11.82 -50.34
C MET A 428 -31.30 12.60 -51.53
N ALA A 429 -30.49 12.77 -52.58
CA ALA A 429 -30.95 13.08 -53.93
C ALA A 429 -30.61 11.90 -54.88
N ALA A 430 -31.49 11.66 -55.84
CA ALA A 430 -31.53 10.52 -56.77
C ALA A 430 -30.26 10.37 -57.66
N PRO A 431 -30.01 9.18 -58.25
CA PRO A 431 -28.73 8.87 -58.87
C PRO A 431 -28.63 9.42 -60.30
N GLU A 432 -27.54 10.12 -60.58
CA GLU A 432 -27.06 10.45 -61.93
C GLU A 432 -25.85 9.57 -62.32
N PRO A 433 -25.59 9.34 -63.63
CA PRO A 433 -24.96 8.13 -64.13
C PRO A 433 -23.45 8.04 -63.87
N VAL A 434 -23.00 6.82 -63.58
CA VAL A 434 -21.62 6.44 -63.26
C VAL A 434 -20.72 6.58 -64.49
N SER A 435 -19.74 7.49 -64.42
CA SER A 435 -18.58 7.53 -65.32
C SER A 435 -17.61 6.38 -65.00
N PRO A 436 -16.93 5.77 -66.00
CA PRO A 436 -16.12 4.58 -65.80
C PRO A 436 -14.86 4.85 -64.95
N PRO A 437 -14.32 3.81 -64.27
CA PRO A 437 -13.21 3.97 -63.34
C PRO A 437 -11.90 4.31 -64.08
N THR A 438 -11.15 5.24 -63.49
CA THR A 438 -9.78 5.59 -63.86
C THR A 438 -8.84 4.43 -63.44
N PRO A 439 -7.89 4.00 -64.29
CA PRO A 439 -7.02 2.87 -63.99
C PRO A 439 -6.03 3.19 -62.84
N GLU A 440 -5.74 2.16 -62.04
CA GLU A 440 -4.77 2.20 -60.93
C GLU A 440 -3.38 2.69 -61.39
N PRO A 441 -2.68 3.51 -60.59
CA PRO A 441 -1.31 3.91 -60.87
C PRO A 441 -0.36 2.73 -60.67
N ALA A 442 0.56 2.55 -61.63
CA ALA A 442 1.60 1.54 -61.62
C ALA A 442 2.54 1.66 -60.39
N PRO A 443 3.12 0.55 -59.90
CA PRO A 443 4.00 0.56 -58.73
C PRO A 443 5.27 1.37 -59.00
N ALA A 444 5.65 2.17 -58.02
CA ALA A 444 6.87 2.97 -58.04
C ALA A 444 8.13 2.07 -58.07
N PRO A 445 9.19 2.47 -58.81
CA PRO A 445 10.42 1.68 -58.90
C PRO A 445 11.18 1.65 -57.57
N GLU A 446 11.86 0.54 -57.32
CA GLU A 446 12.70 0.32 -56.12
C GLU A 446 13.81 1.40 -56.01
N PRO A 447 14.12 1.86 -54.78
CA PRO A 447 15.15 2.87 -54.57
C PRO A 447 16.54 2.29 -54.89
N MET A 448 17.32 3.02 -55.68
CA MET A 448 18.75 2.75 -55.90
C MET A 448 19.52 2.81 -54.57
N PRO A 449 20.55 1.97 -54.38
CA PRO A 449 21.38 2.00 -53.18
C PRO A 449 22.11 3.35 -53.05
N GLU A 450 22.05 3.92 -51.84
CA GLU A 450 22.78 5.14 -51.49
C GLU A 450 24.31 4.95 -51.68
N PRO A 451 25.03 5.97 -52.19
CA PRO A 451 26.48 5.91 -52.32
C PRO A 451 27.16 5.83 -50.95
N ALA A 452 28.21 5.03 -50.86
CA ALA A 452 29.02 4.86 -49.66
C ALA A 452 29.55 6.22 -49.15
N PRO A 453 29.53 6.48 -47.83
CA PRO A 453 30.08 7.71 -47.27
C PRO A 453 31.60 7.78 -47.47
N GLU A 454 32.08 8.95 -47.88
CA GLU A 454 33.51 9.28 -48.00
C GLU A 454 34.24 9.08 -46.64
N PRO A 455 35.52 8.67 -46.65
CA PRO A 455 36.28 8.50 -45.43
C PRO A 455 36.43 9.85 -44.72
N THR A 456 36.02 9.87 -43.45
CA THR A 456 36.24 11.01 -42.54
C THR A 456 37.74 11.18 -42.30
N PRO A 457 38.28 12.41 -42.39
CA PRO A 457 39.70 12.65 -42.09
C PRO A 457 40.02 12.29 -40.64
N GLU A 458 41.18 11.64 -40.43
CA GLU A 458 41.68 11.27 -39.11
C GLU A 458 41.73 12.49 -38.17
N PRO A 459 41.28 12.36 -36.91
CA PRO A 459 41.42 13.42 -35.92
C PRO A 459 42.90 13.73 -35.68
N ALA A 460 43.25 15.03 -35.71
CA ALA A 460 44.55 15.50 -35.29
C ALA A 460 44.88 15.01 -33.86
N PRO A 461 46.14 14.61 -33.57
CA PRO A 461 46.51 14.12 -32.25
C PRO A 461 46.22 15.19 -31.19
N GLN A 462 45.52 14.78 -30.13
CA GLN A 462 45.31 15.63 -28.95
C GLN A 462 46.67 15.93 -28.29
N PRO A 463 46.91 17.16 -27.81
CA PRO A 463 48.12 17.48 -27.09
C PRO A 463 48.24 16.61 -25.84
N GLU A 464 49.46 16.10 -25.57
CA GLU A 464 49.77 15.32 -24.38
C GLU A 464 49.36 16.09 -23.11
N PRO A 465 48.69 15.43 -22.14
CA PRO A 465 48.36 16.07 -20.88
C PRO A 465 49.64 16.43 -20.12
N GLU A 466 49.71 17.67 -19.61
CA GLU A 466 50.77 18.09 -18.68
C GLU A 466 50.81 17.13 -17.47
N PRO A 467 52.02 16.74 -17.01
CA PRO A 467 52.15 15.83 -15.89
C PRO A 467 51.53 16.43 -14.62
N GLU A 468 50.67 15.65 -13.95
CA GLU A 468 50.11 16.00 -12.66
C GLU A 468 51.25 16.29 -11.65
N PRO A 469 51.12 17.35 -10.82
CA PRO A 469 52.11 17.64 -9.79
C PRO A 469 52.21 16.48 -8.79
N ALA A 470 53.44 16.06 -8.53
CA ALA A 470 53.76 14.98 -7.60
C ALA A 470 53.08 15.18 -6.23
N PRO A 471 52.55 14.11 -5.61
CA PRO A 471 51.92 14.22 -4.30
C PRO A 471 52.92 14.72 -3.26
N ALA A 472 52.47 15.68 -2.44
CA ALA A 472 53.21 16.16 -1.29
C ALA A 472 53.52 14.99 -0.33
N PRO A 473 54.70 14.95 0.31
CA PRO A 473 55.07 13.87 1.22
C PRO A 473 54.08 13.79 2.39
N GLU A 474 53.62 12.59 2.68
CA GLU A 474 52.80 12.29 3.86
C GLU A 474 53.51 12.76 5.14
N PRO A 475 52.79 13.42 6.07
CA PRO A 475 53.35 13.73 7.37
C PRO A 475 53.70 12.43 8.10
N ALA A 476 54.94 12.36 8.60
CA ALA A 476 55.44 11.25 9.39
C ALA A 476 54.47 10.93 10.54
N ALA A 477 54.13 9.63 10.66
CA ALA A 477 53.33 9.09 11.73
C ALA A 477 53.88 9.56 13.08
N THR A 478 53.08 10.36 13.80
CA THR A 478 53.27 10.52 15.24
C THR A 478 52.86 9.21 15.88
N ALA A 479 53.77 8.63 16.66
CA ALA A 479 53.53 7.40 17.41
C ALA A 479 52.26 7.54 18.25
N ALA A 480 51.31 6.63 18.03
CA ALA A 480 50.18 6.47 18.93
C ALA A 480 50.72 6.08 20.32
N PRO A 481 50.16 6.62 21.42
CA PRO A 481 50.51 6.17 22.76
C PRO A 481 50.15 4.67 22.91
N GLU A 482 51.05 3.92 23.55
CA GLU A 482 50.80 2.52 23.95
C GLU A 482 49.48 2.42 24.71
N PRO A 483 48.61 1.44 24.37
CA PRO A 483 47.40 1.20 25.14
C PRO A 483 47.77 0.71 26.55
N GLU A 484 47.15 1.32 27.56
CA GLU A 484 47.22 0.82 28.93
C GLU A 484 46.73 -0.65 28.98
N PRO A 485 47.38 -1.52 29.77
CA PRO A 485 47.02 -2.93 29.84
C PRO A 485 45.59 -3.09 30.38
N MET A 486 44.75 -3.82 29.63
CA MET A 486 43.43 -4.25 30.09
C MET A 486 43.56 -5.00 31.43
N PRO A 487 42.68 -4.74 32.41
CA PRO A 487 42.61 -5.56 33.61
C PRO A 487 42.28 -7.01 33.25
N GLU A 488 42.99 -7.97 33.86
CA GLU A 488 42.74 -9.40 33.71
C GLU A 488 41.27 -9.73 34.04
N PRO A 489 40.61 -10.57 33.22
CA PRO A 489 39.25 -10.99 33.50
C PRO A 489 39.20 -11.78 34.81
N ALA A 490 38.24 -11.44 35.67
CA ALA A 490 37.94 -12.20 36.88
C ALA A 490 37.60 -13.66 36.51
N PRO A 491 38.02 -14.64 37.33
CA PRO A 491 37.77 -16.06 37.05
C PRO A 491 36.28 -16.34 36.92
N GLU A 492 35.91 -17.09 35.88
CA GLU A 492 34.54 -17.60 35.68
C GLU A 492 34.08 -18.39 36.91
N PRO A 493 32.84 -18.17 37.39
CA PRO A 493 32.28 -19.01 38.45
C PRO A 493 32.14 -20.45 37.95
N GLU A 494 32.59 -21.40 38.78
CA GLU A 494 32.42 -22.83 38.52
C GLU A 494 30.95 -23.19 38.28
N PRO A 495 30.64 -24.08 37.33
CA PRO A 495 29.27 -24.44 37.01
C PRO A 495 28.60 -25.12 38.21
N VAL A 496 27.51 -24.51 38.69
CA VAL A 496 26.58 -25.17 39.61
C VAL A 496 25.92 -26.30 38.82
N VAL A 497 26.21 -27.53 39.24
CA VAL A 497 25.56 -28.75 38.73
C VAL A 497 24.09 -28.70 39.15
N GLU A 498 23.19 -28.43 38.20
CA GLU A 498 21.76 -28.68 38.38
C GLU A 498 21.53 -30.19 38.54
N PRO A 499 20.66 -30.63 39.47
CA PRO A 499 20.31 -32.04 39.60
C PRO A 499 19.66 -32.54 38.31
N THR A 500 20.19 -33.65 37.80
CA THR A 500 19.67 -34.37 36.64
C THR A 500 18.22 -34.77 36.89
N PRO A 501 17.24 -34.37 36.06
CA PRO A 501 15.88 -34.89 36.19
C PRO A 501 15.86 -36.40 35.88
N GLU A 502 15.14 -37.16 36.70
CA GLU A 502 14.90 -38.59 36.49
C GLU A 502 14.33 -38.84 35.07
N PRO A 503 14.74 -39.93 34.40
CA PRO A 503 14.21 -40.27 33.09
C PRO A 503 12.70 -40.51 33.17
N ALA A 504 11.96 -39.79 32.33
CA ALA A 504 10.53 -40.00 32.12
C ALA A 504 10.27 -41.46 31.66
N PRO A 505 9.19 -42.10 32.13
CA PRO A 505 8.86 -43.46 31.73
C PRO A 505 8.62 -43.56 30.21
N GLU A 506 9.09 -44.66 29.60
CA GLU A 506 8.91 -44.95 28.18
C GLU A 506 7.43 -44.90 27.78
N PRO A 507 7.08 -44.23 26.66
CA PRO A 507 5.72 -44.22 26.16
C PRO A 507 5.30 -45.62 25.68
N ALA A 508 4.09 -46.01 26.05
CA ALA A 508 3.45 -47.25 25.62
C ALA A 508 3.42 -47.36 24.08
N PRO A 509 3.56 -48.58 23.52
CA PRO A 509 3.57 -48.79 22.08
C PRO A 509 2.27 -48.30 21.43
N GLN A 510 2.40 -47.51 20.37
CA GLN A 510 1.28 -47.06 19.55
C GLN A 510 0.62 -48.27 18.84
N PRO A 511 -0.72 -48.32 18.74
CA PRO A 511 -1.40 -49.34 17.95
C PRO A 511 -1.08 -49.20 16.46
N GLU A 512 -0.90 -50.33 15.78
CA GLU A 512 -0.58 -50.41 14.35
C GLU A 512 -1.62 -49.67 13.47
N PRO A 513 -1.19 -48.99 12.40
CA PRO A 513 -2.11 -48.39 11.43
C PRO A 513 -2.97 -49.44 10.73
N GLY A 514 -4.29 -49.26 10.76
CA GLY A 514 -5.23 -50.05 9.97
C GLY A 514 -5.01 -49.89 8.46
N PRO A 515 -5.46 -50.85 7.63
CA PRO A 515 -5.19 -50.89 6.20
C PRO A 515 -5.77 -49.67 5.46
N ALA A 516 -5.00 -49.17 4.50
CA ALA A 516 -5.34 -48.02 3.66
C ALA A 516 -6.61 -48.26 2.81
N PRO A 517 -7.44 -47.24 2.58
CA PRO A 517 -8.61 -47.33 1.71
C PRO A 517 -8.19 -47.53 0.25
N VAL A 518 -8.84 -48.49 -0.42
CA VAL A 518 -8.71 -48.79 -1.84
C VAL A 518 -9.18 -47.61 -2.70
N PRO A 519 -8.42 -47.14 -3.71
CA PRO A 519 -8.86 -46.09 -4.61
C PRO A 519 -10.05 -46.53 -5.46
N ALA A 520 -11.08 -45.67 -5.55
CA ALA A 520 -12.20 -45.86 -6.47
C ALA A 520 -11.75 -45.72 -7.95
N PRO A 521 -12.38 -46.42 -8.91
CA PRO A 521 -11.93 -46.47 -10.30
C PRO A 521 -12.07 -45.11 -11.01
N ARG A 522 -11.01 -44.69 -11.70
CA ARG A 522 -10.99 -43.60 -12.67
C ARG A 522 -11.86 -43.96 -13.87
N GLN A 523 -12.91 -43.19 -14.14
CA GLN A 523 -13.58 -43.23 -15.43
C GLN A 523 -12.75 -42.45 -16.46
N GLU A 524 -12.37 -43.14 -17.53
CA GLU A 524 -11.75 -42.56 -18.71
C GLU A 524 -12.75 -41.69 -19.47
N THR A 525 -12.39 -40.46 -19.77
CA THR A 525 -13.01 -39.70 -20.87
C THR A 525 -11.93 -39.34 -21.88
N ALA A 526 -12.13 -39.84 -23.10
CA ALA A 526 -11.31 -39.69 -24.29
C ALA A 526 -11.33 -38.24 -24.85
N PRO A 527 -10.47 -37.90 -25.83
CA PRO A 527 -9.94 -36.54 -26.03
C PRO A 527 -10.75 -35.65 -26.99
N ALA A 528 -10.40 -34.37 -26.94
CA ALA A 528 -10.94 -33.24 -27.71
C ALA A 528 -10.94 -33.41 -29.24
N THR A 529 -11.98 -32.90 -29.89
CA THR A 529 -12.01 -32.57 -31.32
C THR A 529 -12.35 -31.09 -31.54
N ARG A 530 -11.66 -30.49 -32.51
CA ARG A 530 -11.87 -29.13 -33.04
C ARG A 530 -13.04 -29.12 -34.04
N GLY A 531 -13.77 -27.99 -34.10
CA GLY A 531 -14.22 -27.43 -35.39
C GLY A 531 -15.72 -27.12 -35.59
N ARG A 532 -16.05 -25.82 -35.50
CA ARG A 532 -16.95 -24.99 -36.32
C ARG A 532 -18.46 -25.30 -36.55
N THR A 533 -19.21 -24.19 -36.42
CA THR A 533 -20.43 -23.71 -37.12
C THR A 533 -21.83 -24.21 -36.72
N GLU A 534 -22.62 -23.26 -36.18
CA GLU A 534 -24.09 -23.18 -36.01
C GLU A 534 -24.90 -23.38 -37.33
N PRO A 535 -26.26 -23.50 -37.35
CA PRO A 535 -27.23 -23.05 -36.33
C PRO A 535 -28.45 -23.97 -35.97
N ALA A 536 -29.04 -23.62 -34.83
CA ALA A 536 -30.44 -23.70 -34.37
C ALA A 536 -31.39 -24.82 -34.85
N VAL A 537 -31.79 -25.69 -33.89
CA VAL A 537 -33.11 -26.35 -33.87
C VAL A 537 -33.67 -26.33 -32.44
N LYS A 538 -34.93 -25.86 -32.32
CA LYS A 538 -35.75 -25.83 -31.10
C LYS A 538 -35.99 -27.22 -30.52
N VAL A 539 -35.85 -27.38 -29.20
CA VAL A 539 -36.52 -28.45 -28.44
C VAL A 539 -37.00 -27.89 -27.09
N ASP A 540 -38.25 -28.21 -26.77
CA ASP A 540 -39.09 -27.65 -25.72
C ASP A 540 -38.60 -27.89 -24.27
N LEU A 541 -38.82 -26.89 -23.43
CA LEU A 541 -38.61 -26.92 -21.97
C LEU A 541 -39.69 -27.78 -21.28
N PRO A 542 -39.32 -28.77 -20.45
CA PRO A 542 -40.27 -29.40 -19.53
C PRO A 542 -40.60 -28.48 -18.34
N PRO A 543 -41.81 -28.60 -17.75
CA PRO A 543 -42.31 -27.63 -16.77
C PRO A 543 -41.60 -27.72 -15.41
N ALA A 544 -41.58 -26.58 -14.73
CA ALA A 544 -41.03 -26.38 -13.40
C ALA A 544 -41.62 -27.35 -12.37
N VAL A 545 -40.74 -28.07 -11.67
CA VAL A 545 -41.10 -28.81 -10.46
C VAL A 545 -41.23 -27.80 -9.32
N ALA A 546 -42.43 -27.72 -8.77
CA ALA A 546 -42.79 -26.85 -7.66
C ALA A 546 -41.94 -27.14 -6.40
N ALA A 547 -41.48 -26.07 -5.75
CA ALA A 547 -40.80 -26.14 -4.47
C ALA A 547 -41.71 -26.75 -3.38
N PRO A 548 -41.19 -27.60 -2.48
CA PRO A 548 -41.95 -28.07 -1.34
C PRO A 548 -42.26 -26.91 -0.38
N LYS A 549 -43.52 -26.83 0.08
CA LYS A 549 -44.01 -25.85 1.06
C LYS A 549 -43.23 -25.96 2.36
N ALA A 550 -42.83 -24.82 2.91
CA ALA A 550 -42.24 -24.69 4.23
C ALA A 550 -43.21 -25.17 5.32
N GLU A 551 -42.72 -26.00 6.22
CA GLU A 551 -43.40 -26.35 7.48
C GLU A 551 -43.41 -25.15 8.44
N PRO A 552 -44.47 -24.95 9.23
CA PRO A 552 -44.56 -23.84 10.17
C PRO A 552 -43.59 -24.03 11.34
N LYS A 553 -42.82 -22.97 11.65
CA LYS A 553 -41.97 -22.88 12.85
C LYS A 553 -42.80 -23.13 14.14
N PRO A 554 -42.30 -23.89 15.12
CA PRO A 554 -42.91 -23.93 16.45
C PRO A 554 -42.70 -22.59 17.16
N GLU A 555 -43.74 -22.11 17.84
CA GLU A 555 -43.70 -20.93 18.73
C GLU A 555 -42.68 -21.13 19.86
N PRO A 556 -42.03 -20.07 20.35
CA PRO A 556 -41.12 -20.16 21.48
C PRO A 556 -41.92 -20.36 22.78
N THR A 557 -41.59 -21.43 23.51
CA THR A 557 -41.96 -21.59 24.92
C THR A 557 -41.43 -20.42 25.76
N PRO A 558 -42.22 -19.88 26.70
CA PRO A 558 -41.75 -18.84 27.61
C PRO A 558 -40.68 -19.40 28.56
N GLU A 559 -39.53 -18.73 28.67
CA GLU A 559 -38.51 -19.03 29.68
C GLU A 559 -39.07 -18.78 31.09
N PRO A 560 -38.65 -19.58 32.09
CA PRO A 560 -39.01 -19.34 33.48
C PRO A 560 -38.32 -18.07 34.01
N GLU A 561 -39.13 -17.24 34.65
CA GLU A 561 -38.78 -15.99 35.32
C GLU A 561 -37.55 -16.16 36.23
N LYS A 562 -36.42 -15.55 35.86
CA LYS A 562 -35.26 -15.43 36.75
C LYS A 562 -35.60 -14.49 37.89
N ALA A 563 -35.50 -14.99 39.12
CA ALA A 563 -35.66 -14.24 40.35
C ALA A 563 -34.75 -12.98 40.35
N ALA A 564 -35.33 -11.86 40.76
CA ALA A 564 -34.65 -10.58 40.90
C ALA A 564 -33.47 -10.68 41.89
N PRO A 565 -32.33 -10.02 41.63
CA PRO A 565 -31.25 -9.92 42.61
C PRO A 565 -31.70 -9.05 43.80
N GLU A 566 -31.39 -9.51 45.01
CA GLU A 566 -31.60 -8.77 46.26
C GLU A 566 -30.93 -7.38 46.22
N PRO A 567 -31.56 -6.34 46.79
CA PRO A 567 -30.96 -5.01 46.85
C PRO A 567 -29.77 -4.99 47.81
N ALA A 568 -28.63 -4.50 47.34
CA ALA A 568 -27.46 -4.23 48.16
C ALA A 568 -27.80 -3.25 49.31
N PRO A 569 -27.19 -3.42 50.51
CA PRO A 569 -27.52 -2.63 51.69
C PRO A 569 -27.13 -1.15 51.53
N THR A 570 -28.03 -0.28 51.98
CA THR A 570 -27.87 1.17 52.07
C THR A 570 -26.73 1.58 53.01
N PRO A 571 -25.84 2.50 52.62
CA PRO A 571 -24.98 3.20 53.56
C PRO A 571 -25.78 4.24 54.36
N ALA A 572 -25.55 4.26 55.67
CA ALA A 572 -26.20 5.13 56.64
C ALA A 572 -25.98 6.63 56.38
N GLU A 573 -27.03 7.39 56.66
CA GLU A 573 -27.10 8.85 56.64
C GLU A 573 -26.54 9.45 57.95
N ALA A 574 -25.75 10.52 57.85
CA ALA A 574 -25.41 11.45 58.94
C ALA A 574 -25.13 12.85 58.34
N PRO A 575 -25.40 13.96 59.06
CA PRO A 575 -26.49 14.86 58.70
C PRO A 575 -26.07 16.20 58.06
N ALA A 576 -27.06 16.90 57.52
CA ALA A 576 -26.94 18.15 56.78
C ALA A 576 -26.89 19.43 57.66
N LYS A 577 -25.94 20.32 57.29
CA LYS A 577 -25.98 21.80 57.13
C LYS A 577 -26.28 22.72 58.34
N PRO A 578 -25.79 23.98 58.32
CA PRO A 578 -26.58 25.04 57.69
C PRO A 578 -25.78 26.00 56.80
N ALA A 579 -26.50 26.58 55.84
CA ALA A 579 -26.06 27.63 54.93
C ALA A 579 -26.14 29.03 55.56
N LYS A 580 -25.39 30.00 54.99
CA LYS A 580 -25.82 31.40 54.89
C LYS A 580 -25.18 32.07 53.66
N ALA A 581 -26.05 32.67 52.84
CA ALA A 581 -25.76 33.45 51.63
C ALA A 581 -25.72 34.97 51.99
N PRO A 582 -25.90 35.91 51.04
CA PRO A 582 -24.96 36.47 50.05
C PRO A 582 -24.78 38.01 50.22
N LYS A 583 -23.94 38.67 49.38
CA LYS A 583 -23.94 40.10 48.92
C LYS A 583 -22.49 40.54 48.63
N ALA A 584 -22.13 41.48 47.73
CA ALA A 584 -22.77 42.23 46.66
C ALA A 584 -21.64 42.97 45.89
N ALA A 585 -21.93 43.40 44.66
CA ALA A 585 -21.03 44.14 43.77
C ALA A 585 -20.70 45.59 44.21
N LYS A 586 -19.54 46.10 43.75
CA LYS A 586 -19.20 47.50 43.41
C LYS A 586 -17.86 47.47 42.63
N ALA A 587 -17.81 47.77 41.33
CA ALA A 587 -17.83 49.07 40.65
C ALA A 587 -16.47 49.82 40.66
N ALA A 588 -15.83 49.82 39.48
CA ALA A 588 -14.97 50.81 38.81
C ALA A 588 -14.26 51.94 39.59
N GLN A 589 -12.95 52.15 39.33
CA GLN A 589 -12.46 53.24 38.47
C GLN A 589 -10.93 53.23 38.27
N THR A 590 -10.57 53.70 37.07
CA THR A 590 -9.31 53.92 36.35
C THR A 590 -8.29 54.90 36.97
N ALA A 591 -7.00 54.68 36.70
CA ALA A 591 -5.91 55.67 36.49
C ALA A 591 -4.62 54.90 36.12
N ASP A 592 -3.70 55.27 35.21
CA ASP A 592 -3.55 56.37 34.26
C ASP A 592 -2.37 55.99 33.31
N LYS A 593 -2.45 56.40 32.04
CA LYS A 593 -1.38 56.81 31.08
C LYS A 593 -0.14 55.94 30.71
N GLN A 594 -0.12 55.57 29.43
CA GLN A 594 1.01 55.66 28.46
C GLN A 594 1.50 57.14 28.27
N PRO A 595 2.42 57.48 27.33
CA PRO A 595 3.72 56.95 26.89
C PRO A 595 4.80 58.09 26.85
N LYS A 596 6.06 57.83 26.40
CA LYS A 596 6.80 58.67 25.42
C LYS A 596 8.27 58.26 25.23
N ALA A 597 8.72 58.46 24.00
CA ALA A 597 10.07 58.29 23.50
C ALA A 597 10.89 59.60 23.48
N ALA A 598 12.21 59.41 23.29
CA ALA A 598 13.30 60.33 22.88
C ALA A 598 13.98 61.16 24.00
N PRO A 599 15.25 61.66 23.84
CA PRO A 599 16.06 61.77 22.61
C PRO A 599 17.61 61.54 22.69
N ALA A 600 18.20 61.37 21.49
CA ALA A 600 19.52 61.71 20.92
C ALA A 600 20.76 62.15 21.75
N LYS A 601 21.96 61.68 21.32
CA LYS A 601 23.07 62.53 20.76
C LYS A 601 24.33 61.74 20.29
N LYS A 602 24.82 62.13 19.09
CA LYS A 602 26.23 62.30 18.58
C LYS A 602 27.16 61.06 18.51
N SER A 603 28.11 60.87 17.58
CA SER A 603 28.75 61.69 16.52
C SER A 603 29.78 60.85 15.71
N GLY A 604 30.07 61.23 14.45
CA GLY A 604 31.34 60.98 13.71
C GLY A 604 31.29 59.87 12.62
N LYS A 605 31.34 60.18 11.30
CA LYS A 605 32.54 60.29 10.40
C LYS A 605 33.45 59.03 10.48
N THR A 606 33.86 58.29 9.43
CA THR A 606 34.06 58.55 7.98
C THR A 606 34.42 57.22 7.26
N ALA A 607 34.31 57.21 5.92
CA ALA A 607 35.15 56.49 4.94
C ALA A 607 34.79 55.07 4.40
N LYS A 608 34.58 55.06 3.08
CA LYS A 608 34.62 53.96 2.09
C LYS A 608 35.96 53.18 2.13
N LYS A 609 35.90 51.86 1.86
CA LYS A 609 36.72 51.23 0.80
C LYS A 609 36.22 49.83 0.39
N LYS A 610 36.21 49.61 -0.94
CA LYS A 610 36.06 48.34 -1.66
C LYS A 610 37.35 47.51 -1.59
N SER A 611 37.23 46.18 -1.54
CA SER A 611 37.99 45.17 -2.33
C SER A 611 37.63 43.76 -1.80
N LYS A 612 37.03 42.84 -2.55
CA LYS A 612 37.53 41.97 -3.64
C LYS A 612 38.51 40.85 -3.17
N ALA A 613 38.16 39.63 -3.58
CA ALA A 613 38.89 38.34 -3.52
C ALA A 613 39.04 37.73 -2.11
N ARG A 614 38.80 36.43 -1.90
CA ARG A 614 39.14 35.27 -2.74
C ARG A 614 38.13 34.14 -2.58
#